data_AF-A0A0H5PWV4-F1
#
_entry.id   AF-A0A0H5PWV4-F1
#
_cell.length_a   1.000
_cell.length_b   1.000
_cell.length_c   1.000
_cell.angle_alpha   90.00
_cell.angle_beta   90.00
_cell.angle_gamma   90.00
#
_symmetry.space_group_name_H-M   'P 1'
#
loop_
_entity.id
_entity.type
_entity.pdbx_description
1 polymer ?
#
loop_
_entity_poly.entity_id
_entity_poly.type
_entity_poly.pdbx_seq_one_letter_code
_entity_poly.pdbx_strand_id
1 'polypeptide(L)'
;MSFAILRTTKLKDWGNISASLQHTFRERLTPNADEIRTALNAHIGGNNSEQVLQKIKDGLPDKYRADCVKCVEYLITASPEWFSQANEQERLQYFHTAQEWLKERHGVDNVKYVGIHLDETTPHLVAYVVPIDERGKLNCKAFLGGREKLSQMQSNFAERVQKFGLKRGVEGSKAKHQRVKRFYGHLEQETPKMTMEDITPKLLKKGLFQDTYEDDQVVVDRVNAKMQAILDHKTAQINDLRQKLGETQAKLQKTQQELSKMRFNEQMKQSQAKVQEKQKNLSMDDLKRSKGFGLGR
;
A
#
# COMPACT_ATOMS: atom_id res chain seq x y z
N MET A 1 -5.20 -8.87 -11.50
CA MET A 1 -4.09 -8.04 -12.02
C MET A 1 -3.33 -7.51 -10.82
N SER A 2 -2.02 -7.70 -10.81
CA SER A 2 -1.16 -7.35 -9.68
C SER A 2 -0.31 -6.12 -9.98
N PHE A 3 -0.14 -5.25 -8.98
CA PHE A 3 0.55 -3.97 -9.13
C PHE A 3 1.86 -3.94 -8.33
N ALA A 4 2.86 -3.26 -8.88
CA ALA A 4 4.03 -2.83 -8.13
C ALA A 4 3.65 -1.63 -7.25
N ILE A 5 4.03 -1.65 -5.98
CA ILE A 5 3.69 -0.63 -4.98
C ILE A 5 4.98 -0.07 -4.40
N LEU A 6 5.22 1.21 -4.69
CA LEU A 6 6.36 1.98 -4.17
C LEU A 6 5.83 3.21 -3.44
N ARG A 7 6.25 3.43 -2.21
CA ARG A 7 5.90 4.62 -1.42
C ARG A 7 7.13 5.18 -0.73
N THR A 8 7.07 6.47 -0.42
CA THR A 8 8.14 7.16 0.31
C THR A 8 7.57 8.05 1.40
N THR A 9 8.29 8.14 2.51
CA THR A 9 8.05 9.08 3.60
C THR A 9 9.31 9.92 3.80
N LYS A 10 9.14 11.24 3.86
CA LYS A 10 10.23 12.18 4.13
C LYS A 10 10.38 12.34 5.64
N LEU A 11 11.49 11.89 6.20
CA LEU A 11 11.78 11.97 7.63
C LEU A 11 12.74 13.13 7.89
N LYS A 12 12.24 14.13 8.62
CA LYS A 12 12.98 15.34 9.00
C LYS A 12 13.44 15.30 10.44
N ASP A 13 12.65 14.71 11.33
CA ASP A 13 12.89 14.73 12.77
C ASP A 13 13.53 13.43 13.23
N TRP A 14 14.53 13.53 14.11
CA TRP A 14 15.21 12.35 14.65
C TRP A 14 14.28 11.43 15.43
N GLY A 15 13.30 11.99 16.16
CA GLY A 15 12.27 11.21 16.84
C GLY A 15 11.42 10.37 15.87
N ASN A 16 11.08 10.92 14.70
CA ASN A 16 10.33 10.18 13.67
C ASN A 16 11.18 9.08 13.03
N ILE A 17 12.47 9.33 12.81
CA ILE A 17 13.41 8.32 12.29
C ILE A 17 13.57 7.19 13.31
N SER A 18 13.84 7.52 14.57
CA SER A 18 14.00 6.56 15.65
C SER A 18 12.74 5.72 15.85
N ALA A 19 11.56 6.34 15.89
CA ALA A 19 10.30 5.64 16.08
C ALA A 19 9.97 4.69 14.92
N SER A 20 10.34 5.07 13.68
CA SER A 20 10.18 4.20 12.51
C SER A 20 11.16 3.03 12.55
N LEU A 21 12.43 3.28 12.88
CA LEU A 21 13.43 2.22 13.01
C LEU A 21 13.07 1.22 14.12
N GLN A 22 12.63 1.69 15.28
CA GLN A 22 12.15 0.81 16.35
C GLN A 22 10.98 -0.07 15.89
N HIS A 23 10.07 0.48 15.07
CA HIS A 23 8.99 -0.31 14.47
C HIS A 23 9.55 -1.34 13.46
N THR A 24 10.50 -0.94 12.62
CA THR A 24 11.19 -1.83 11.67
C THR A 24 11.91 -3.00 12.34
N PHE A 25 12.57 -2.76 13.48
CA PHE A 25 13.29 -3.80 14.23
C PHE A 25 12.44 -4.51 15.29
N ARG A 26 11.13 -4.23 15.35
CA ARG A 26 10.21 -4.77 16.38
C ARG A 26 10.63 -4.49 17.83
N GLU A 27 11.40 -3.43 18.06
CA GLU A 27 11.80 -2.95 19.39
C GLU A 27 10.67 -2.25 20.14
N ARG A 28 9.54 -2.06 19.46
CA ARG A 28 8.27 -1.57 20.02
C ARG A 28 7.14 -2.49 19.60
N LEU A 29 6.12 -2.58 20.46
CA LEU A 29 4.91 -3.34 20.16
C LEU A 29 4.34 -2.93 18.81
N THR A 30 4.17 -3.93 17.95
CA THR A 30 3.68 -3.78 16.58
C THR A 30 2.54 -4.79 16.39
N PRO A 31 1.28 -4.39 16.65
CA PRO A 31 0.14 -5.32 16.76
C PRO A 31 -0.16 -6.13 15.49
N ASN A 32 0.23 -5.62 14.32
CA ASN A 32 -0.02 -6.28 13.04
C ASN A 32 1.13 -7.21 12.59
N ALA A 33 2.19 -7.35 13.40
CA ALA A 33 3.30 -8.26 13.14
C ALA A 33 3.12 -9.56 13.93
N ASP A 34 3.37 -10.69 13.27
CA ASP A 34 3.38 -12.02 13.87
C ASP A 34 4.76 -12.30 14.51
N GLU A 35 4.80 -12.37 15.84
CA GLU A 35 6.02 -12.60 16.61
C GLU A 35 6.73 -13.90 16.22
N ILE A 36 5.97 -14.95 15.87
CA ILE A 36 6.55 -16.25 15.48
C ILE A 36 7.29 -16.14 14.14
N ARG A 37 6.82 -15.27 13.26
CA ARG A 37 7.38 -15.06 11.92
C ARG A 37 8.45 -13.97 11.89
N THR A 38 8.65 -13.22 12.98
CA THR A 38 9.63 -12.11 13.03
C THR A 38 11.05 -12.59 12.73
N ALA A 39 11.41 -13.80 13.15
CA ALA A 39 12.72 -14.41 12.84
C ALA A 39 12.96 -14.67 11.34
N LEU A 40 11.90 -14.64 10.51
CA LEU A 40 11.99 -14.76 9.05
C LEU A 40 12.32 -13.42 8.36
N ASN A 41 12.27 -12.30 9.10
CA ASN A 41 12.63 -11.01 8.55
C ASN A 41 14.13 -11.00 8.22
N ALA A 42 14.48 -10.32 7.13
CA ALA A 42 15.88 -10.10 6.76
C ALA A 42 16.27 -8.64 7.01
N HIS A 43 17.45 -8.45 7.57
CA HIS A 43 18.00 -7.15 7.92
C HIS A 43 19.36 -6.95 7.24
N ILE A 44 19.51 -5.88 6.46
CA ILE A 44 20.74 -5.56 5.72
C ILE A 44 21.16 -4.15 6.09
N GLY A 45 22.39 -3.99 6.57
CA GLY A 45 22.94 -2.69 6.94
C GLY A 45 22.76 -2.31 8.41
N GLY A 46 22.23 -3.19 9.27
CA GLY A 46 22.21 -3.00 10.72
C GLY A 46 21.34 -4.05 11.42
N ASN A 47 21.59 -4.27 12.71
CA ASN A 47 20.89 -5.28 13.51
C ASN A 47 19.88 -4.69 14.50
N ASN A 48 19.89 -3.37 14.70
CA ASN A 48 18.97 -2.68 15.59
C ASN A 48 18.79 -1.21 15.17
N SER A 49 17.82 -0.53 15.80
CA SER A 49 17.47 0.85 15.47
C SER A 49 18.62 1.83 15.71
N GLU A 50 19.40 1.64 16.77
CA GLU A 50 20.51 2.51 17.15
C GLU A 50 21.63 2.51 16.11
N GLN A 51 22.05 1.32 15.65
CA GLN A 51 23.08 1.17 14.63
C GLN A 51 22.69 1.85 13.31
N VAL A 52 21.44 1.66 12.87
CA VAL A 52 20.97 2.28 11.63
C VAL A 52 20.80 3.79 11.80
N LEU A 53 20.31 4.25 12.95
CA LEU A 53 20.21 5.67 13.27
C LEU A 53 21.59 6.34 13.22
N GLN A 54 22.62 5.68 13.75
CA GLN A 54 23.99 6.18 13.69
C GLN A 54 24.51 6.22 12.24
N LYS A 55 24.30 5.17 11.44
CA LYS A 55 24.66 5.19 10.00
C LYS A 55 23.97 6.29 9.20
N ILE A 56 22.73 6.64 9.56
CA ILE A 56 22.03 7.78 8.95
C ILE A 56 22.73 9.08 9.35
N LYS A 57 23.08 9.28 10.63
CA LYS A 57 23.84 10.45 11.09
C LYS A 57 25.17 10.59 10.38
N ASP A 58 25.94 9.50 10.31
CA ASP A 58 27.27 9.48 9.68
C ASP A 58 27.20 9.71 8.15
N GLY A 59 26.03 9.47 7.55
CA GLY A 59 25.78 9.78 6.14
C GLY A 59 25.39 11.22 5.84
N LEU A 60 25.13 12.04 6.86
CA LEU A 60 24.77 13.45 6.68
C LEU A 60 26.03 14.33 6.61
N PRO A 61 25.98 15.46 5.88
CA PRO A 61 27.06 16.44 5.91
C PRO A 61 27.12 17.14 7.28
N ASP A 62 28.29 17.67 7.65
CA ASP A 62 28.52 18.37 8.93
C ASP A 62 27.55 19.55 9.17
N LYS A 63 27.10 20.20 8.09
CA LYS A 63 26.18 21.33 8.13
C LYS A 63 25.01 21.10 7.19
N TYR A 64 23.80 21.18 7.73
CA TYR A 64 22.54 21.15 6.98
C TYR A 64 21.49 22.04 7.65
N ARG A 65 20.48 22.45 6.88
CA ARG A 65 19.32 23.22 7.39
C ARG A 65 18.49 22.36 8.35
N ALA A 66 18.03 22.94 9.46
CA ALA A 66 17.32 22.20 10.51
C ALA A 66 16.11 21.39 10.00
N ASP A 67 15.34 21.95 9.08
CA ASP A 67 14.13 21.36 8.50
C ASP A 67 14.38 20.53 7.22
N CYS A 68 15.63 20.16 6.95
CA CYS A 68 15.97 19.27 5.84
C CYS A 68 15.34 17.89 6.04
N VAL A 69 15.09 17.21 4.93
CA VAL A 69 14.81 15.77 4.95
C VAL A 69 16.14 15.06 5.18
N LYS A 70 16.28 14.43 6.35
CA LYS A 70 17.49 13.72 6.77
C LYS A 70 17.52 12.30 6.21
N CYS A 71 16.35 11.67 6.16
CA CYS A 71 16.19 10.32 5.64
C CYS A 71 14.90 10.22 4.81
N VAL A 72 14.95 9.42 3.75
CA VAL A 72 13.78 8.95 3.01
C VAL A 72 13.55 7.50 3.39
N GLU A 73 12.39 7.22 3.97
CA GLU A 73 11.93 5.86 4.16
C GLU A 73 11.18 5.42 2.91
N TYR A 74 11.54 4.26 2.39
CA TYR A 74 10.88 3.59 1.29
C TYR A 74 10.05 2.43 1.82
N LEU A 75 8.83 2.28 1.31
CA LEU A 75 8.05 1.05 1.39
C LEU A 75 7.89 0.50 -0.02
N ILE A 76 8.35 -0.73 -0.23
CA ILE A 76 8.29 -1.44 -1.51
C ILE A 76 7.57 -2.76 -1.32
N THR A 77 6.49 -2.97 -2.05
CA THR A 77 5.69 -4.19 -2.01
C THR A 77 4.95 -4.38 -3.33
N ALA A 78 4.14 -5.42 -3.42
CA ALA A 78 3.28 -5.71 -4.54
C ALA A 78 1.87 -6.05 -4.04
N SER A 79 0.93 -6.18 -4.97
CA SER A 79 -0.40 -6.75 -4.68
C SER A 79 -0.28 -8.05 -3.87
N PRO A 80 -1.04 -8.23 -2.77
CA PRO A 80 -1.00 -9.44 -1.95
C PRO A 80 -1.21 -10.72 -2.76
N GLU A 81 -2.08 -10.66 -3.78
CA GLU A 81 -2.39 -11.78 -4.66
C GLU A 81 -1.17 -12.26 -5.46
N TRP A 82 -0.22 -11.36 -5.76
CA TRP A 82 1.04 -11.74 -6.39
C TRP A 82 1.92 -12.55 -5.45
N PHE A 83 2.07 -12.13 -4.19
CA PHE A 83 2.86 -12.87 -3.21
C PHE A 83 2.30 -14.25 -2.95
N SER A 84 0.96 -14.39 -2.89
CA SER A 84 0.32 -15.70 -2.71
C SER A 84 0.59 -16.68 -3.85
N GLN A 85 0.88 -16.18 -5.05
CA GLN A 85 1.17 -16.99 -6.24
C GLN A 85 2.68 -17.18 -6.48
N ALA A 86 3.49 -16.18 -6.13
CA ALA A 86 4.93 -16.19 -6.34
C ALA A 86 5.60 -17.23 -5.42
N ASN A 87 6.51 -18.01 -5.98
CA ASN A 87 7.35 -18.92 -5.21
C ASN A 87 8.47 -18.16 -4.46
N GLU A 88 9.20 -18.85 -3.59
CA GLU A 88 10.25 -18.24 -2.77
C GLU A 88 11.35 -17.55 -3.61
N GLN A 89 11.81 -18.19 -4.69
CA GLN A 89 12.85 -17.63 -5.56
C GLN A 89 12.37 -16.36 -6.26
N GLU A 90 11.11 -16.31 -6.72
CA GLU A 90 10.53 -15.12 -7.33
C GLU A 90 10.42 -13.96 -6.34
N ARG A 91 10.01 -14.25 -5.09
CA ARG A 91 9.94 -13.26 -4.01
C ARG A 91 11.32 -12.69 -3.67
N LEU A 92 12.33 -13.56 -3.52
CA LEU A 92 13.71 -13.17 -3.27
C LEU A 92 14.25 -12.32 -4.42
N GLN A 93 14.04 -12.75 -5.66
CA GLN A 93 14.49 -12.02 -6.84
C GLN A 93 13.79 -10.66 -6.99
N TYR A 94 12.52 -10.55 -6.59
CA TYR A 94 11.78 -9.29 -6.53
C TYR A 94 12.42 -8.32 -5.54
N PHE A 95 12.65 -8.74 -4.29
CA PHE A 95 13.26 -7.88 -3.28
C PHE A 95 14.71 -7.51 -3.62
N HIS A 96 15.49 -8.44 -4.17
CA HIS A 96 16.82 -8.14 -4.69
C HIS A 96 16.76 -7.09 -5.81
N THR A 97 15.83 -7.23 -6.77
CA THR A 97 15.66 -6.26 -7.85
C THR A 97 15.26 -4.87 -7.31
N ALA A 98 14.44 -4.82 -6.25
CA ALA A 98 14.06 -3.57 -5.60
C ALA A 98 15.23 -2.93 -4.84
N GLN A 99 16.08 -3.72 -4.18
CA GLN A 99 17.30 -3.23 -3.52
C GLN A 99 18.29 -2.65 -4.53
N GLU A 100 18.54 -3.35 -5.64
CA GLU A 100 19.42 -2.84 -6.70
C GLU A 100 18.89 -1.54 -7.31
N TRP A 101 17.58 -1.44 -7.52
CA TRP A 101 16.95 -0.19 -7.98
C TRP A 101 17.19 0.98 -7.01
N LEU A 102 17.14 0.74 -5.70
CA LEU A 102 17.45 1.77 -4.70
C LEU A 102 18.92 2.21 -4.76
N LYS A 103 19.84 1.26 -4.90
CA LYS A 103 21.29 1.53 -5.02
C LYS A 103 21.62 2.28 -6.31
N GLU A 104 21.03 1.89 -7.43
CA GLU A 104 21.18 2.59 -8.71
C GLU A 104 20.64 4.01 -8.63
N ARG A 105 19.48 4.20 -8.00
CA ARG A 105 18.81 5.50 -7.90
C ARG A 105 19.54 6.48 -6.98
N HIS A 106 20.02 6.01 -5.83
CA HIS A 106 20.54 6.89 -4.78
C HIS A 106 22.04 6.77 -4.58
N GLY A 107 22.69 5.76 -5.13
CA GLY A 107 24.07 5.38 -4.78
C GLY A 107 24.10 4.39 -3.61
N VAL A 108 25.04 3.45 -3.66
CA VAL A 108 25.17 2.36 -2.67
C VAL A 108 25.35 2.92 -1.26
N ASP A 109 26.21 3.92 -1.08
CA ASP A 109 26.53 4.51 0.21
C ASP A 109 25.34 5.25 0.84
N ASN A 110 24.37 5.68 0.03
CA ASN A 110 23.20 6.41 0.51
C ASN A 110 22.11 5.49 1.05
N VAL A 111 22.11 4.20 0.68
CA VAL A 111 21.19 3.19 1.20
C VAL A 111 21.73 2.65 2.52
N LYS A 112 21.29 3.24 3.64
CA LYS A 112 21.85 2.93 4.97
C LYS A 112 21.34 1.63 5.55
N TYR A 113 20.13 1.24 5.19
CA TYR A 113 19.51 0.02 5.66
C TYR A 113 18.40 -0.45 4.72
N VAL A 114 18.24 -1.77 4.62
CA VAL A 114 17.13 -2.45 3.95
C VAL A 114 16.64 -3.58 4.86
N GLY A 115 15.34 -3.60 5.14
CA GLY A 115 14.65 -4.67 5.86
C GLY A 115 13.61 -5.33 4.96
N ILE A 116 13.51 -6.65 4.97
CA ILE A 116 12.43 -7.41 4.33
C ILE A 116 11.58 -8.00 5.44
N HIS A 117 10.34 -7.52 5.56
CA HIS A 117 9.38 -8.00 6.55
C HIS A 117 8.52 -9.08 5.94
N LEU A 118 8.53 -10.24 6.56
CA LEU A 118 7.73 -11.42 6.22
C LEU A 118 6.74 -11.77 7.34
N ASP A 119 6.70 -11.00 8.42
CA ASP A 119 5.88 -11.21 9.63
C ASP A 119 4.52 -10.48 9.59
N GLU A 120 4.27 -9.63 8.60
CA GLU A 120 2.99 -8.94 8.42
C GLU A 120 2.09 -9.64 7.37
N THR A 121 0.90 -9.06 7.09
CA THR A 121 -0.08 -9.62 6.14
C THR A 121 0.47 -9.73 4.71
N THR A 122 1.30 -8.78 4.29
CA THR A 122 1.89 -8.77 2.94
C THR A 122 3.39 -8.51 3.04
N PRO A 123 4.23 -9.39 2.47
CA PRO A 123 5.67 -9.17 2.43
C PRO A 123 6.02 -7.81 1.84
N HIS A 124 6.94 -7.11 2.49
CA HIS A 124 7.37 -5.80 2.01
C HIS A 124 8.81 -5.50 2.41
N LEU A 125 9.44 -4.65 1.62
CA LEU A 125 10.75 -4.10 1.88
C LEU A 125 10.60 -2.68 2.42
N VAL A 126 11.29 -2.41 3.52
CA VAL A 126 11.51 -1.08 4.06
C VAL A 126 12.97 -0.68 3.85
N ALA A 127 13.23 0.53 3.38
CA ALA A 127 14.61 1.02 3.24
C ALA A 127 14.77 2.45 3.73
N TYR A 128 15.94 2.74 4.29
CA TYR A 128 16.28 4.06 4.84
C TYR A 128 17.44 4.63 4.03
N VAL A 129 17.17 5.75 3.36
CA VAL A 129 18.08 6.36 2.40
C VAL A 129 18.40 7.79 2.79
N VAL A 130 19.69 8.14 2.87
CA VAL A 130 20.12 9.55 3.00
C VAL A 130 20.14 10.17 1.61
N PRO A 131 19.36 11.23 1.33
CA PRO A 131 19.19 11.75 -0.03
C PRO A 131 20.33 12.69 -0.45
N ILE A 132 21.56 12.19 -0.54
CA ILE A 132 22.69 12.92 -1.14
C ILE A 132 22.60 12.80 -2.66
N ASP A 133 22.61 13.94 -3.37
CA ASP A 133 22.59 13.95 -4.83
C ASP A 133 23.99 13.72 -5.43
N GLU A 134 24.06 13.60 -6.76
CA GLU A 134 25.30 13.40 -7.52
C GLU A 134 26.35 14.50 -7.29
N ARG A 135 25.95 15.65 -6.73
CA ARG A 135 26.84 16.77 -6.38
C ARG A 135 27.34 16.70 -4.93
N GLY A 136 27.06 15.59 -4.23
CA GLY A 136 27.42 15.41 -2.82
C GLY A 136 26.58 16.24 -1.85
N LYS A 137 25.42 16.77 -2.27
CA LYS A 137 24.58 17.63 -1.41
C LYS A 137 23.35 16.90 -0.90
N LEU A 138 23.00 17.15 0.36
CA LEU A 138 21.73 16.69 0.94
C LEU A 138 20.54 17.36 0.24
N ASN A 139 19.92 16.65 -0.70
CA ASN A 139 18.94 17.20 -1.65
C ASN A 139 17.81 16.22 -1.97
N CYS A 140 16.87 16.07 -1.05
CA CYS A 140 15.66 15.27 -1.28
C CYS A 140 14.80 15.79 -2.45
N LYS A 141 14.89 17.07 -2.83
CA LYS A 141 14.15 17.63 -3.98
C LYS A 141 14.70 17.13 -5.33
N ALA A 142 15.98 16.72 -5.39
CA ALA A 142 16.52 16.05 -6.57
C ALA A 142 15.77 14.75 -6.86
N PHE A 143 15.39 14.00 -5.83
CA PHE A 143 14.75 12.68 -5.97
C PHE A 143 13.22 12.71 -5.92
N LEU A 144 12.63 13.54 -5.04
CA LEU A 144 11.21 13.55 -4.69
C LEU A 144 10.58 14.95 -4.82
N GLY A 145 11.16 15.80 -5.67
CA GLY A 145 10.72 17.17 -5.91
C GLY A 145 9.65 17.24 -6.99
N GLY A 146 8.39 17.42 -6.58
CA GLY A 146 7.28 17.68 -7.50
C GLY A 146 6.59 16.43 -8.05
N ARG A 147 5.43 16.64 -8.67
CA ARG A 147 4.55 15.57 -9.18
C ARG A 147 5.21 14.75 -10.29
N GLU A 148 5.95 15.41 -11.17
CA GLU A 148 6.60 14.78 -12.32
C GLU A 148 7.63 13.72 -11.87
N LYS A 149 8.57 14.10 -11.00
CA LYS A 149 9.59 13.18 -10.47
C LYS A 149 8.98 11.98 -9.74
N LEU A 150 7.89 12.20 -8.99
CA LEU A 150 7.17 11.12 -8.34
C LEU A 150 6.48 10.19 -9.36
N SER A 151 5.88 10.73 -10.43
CA SER A 151 5.28 9.92 -11.49
C SER A 151 6.33 9.10 -12.23
N GLN A 152 7.47 9.72 -12.57
CA GLN A 152 8.61 9.06 -13.22
C GLN A 152 9.20 7.97 -12.32
N MET A 153 9.33 8.23 -11.01
CA MET A 153 9.78 7.22 -10.05
C MET A 153 8.88 5.99 -10.03
N GLN A 154 7.55 6.16 -10.08
CA GLN A 154 6.61 5.05 -10.17
C GLN A 154 6.73 4.29 -11.49
N SER A 155 6.87 5.00 -12.62
CA SER A 155 7.05 4.39 -13.94
C SER A 155 8.34 3.57 -14.02
N ASN A 156 9.46 4.16 -13.62
CA ASN A 156 10.78 3.56 -13.69
C ASN A 156 10.90 2.34 -12.75
N PHE A 157 10.33 2.40 -11.55
CA PHE A 157 10.28 1.24 -10.68
C PHE A 157 9.39 0.13 -11.27
N ALA A 158 8.22 0.46 -11.81
CA ALA A 158 7.32 -0.52 -12.42
C ALA A 158 7.94 -1.23 -13.63
N GLU A 159 8.69 -0.50 -14.45
CA GLU A 159 9.48 -1.06 -15.56
C GLU A 159 10.55 -2.04 -15.06
N ARG A 160 11.29 -1.65 -14.01
CA ARG A 160 12.34 -2.48 -13.40
C ARG A 160 11.81 -3.83 -12.88
N VAL A 161 10.58 -3.87 -12.38
CA VAL A 161 9.93 -5.08 -11.86
C VAL A 161 8.91 -5.70 -12.82
N GLN A 162 8.82 -5.23 -14.07
CA GLN A 162 7.85 -5.73 -15.06
C GLN A 162 8.03 -7.22 -15.36
N LYS A 163 9.26 -7.75 -15.27
CA LYS A 163 9.59 -9.17 -15.47
C LYS A 163 8.83 -10.12 -14.53
N PHE A 164 8.30 -9.62 -13.41
CA PHE A 164 7.48 -10.39 -12.46
C PHE A 164 5.98 -10.37 -12.79
N GLY A 165 5.58 -9.82 -13.94
CA GLY A 165 4.17 -9.67 -14.32
C GLY A 165 3.43 -8.56 -13.56
N LEU A 166 4.15 -7.73 -12.79
CA LEU A 166 3.59 -6.61 -12.05
C LEU A 166 3.37 -5.40 -12.97
N LYS A 167 2.24 -4.73 -12.78
CA LYS A 167 1.89 -3.51 -13.53
C LYS A 167 2.15 -2.25 -12.71
N ARG A 168 2.40 -1.15 -13.42
CA ARG A 168 2.40 0.19 -12.85
C ARG A 168 1.02 0.52 -12.25
N GLY A 169 0.99 1.23 -11.13
CA GLY A 169 -0.23 1.85 -10.62
C GLY A 169 -0.86 2.83 -11.63
N VAL A 170 -2.15 3.11 -11.46
CA VAL A 170 -2.91 4.00 -12.35
C VAL A 170 -2.31 5.42 -12.32
N GLU A 171 -1.90 5.93 -13.48
CA GLU A 171 -1.40 7.29 -13.59
C GLU A 171 -2.49 8.32 -13.30
N GLY A 172 -2.14 9.37 -12.56
CA GLY A 172 -3.12 10.39 -12.16
C GLY A 172 -4.21 9.87 -11.21
N SER A 173 -3.98 8.73 -10.54
CA SER A 173 -4.92 8.19 -9.56
C SER A 173 -5.30 9.24 -8.51
N LYS A 174 -6.61 9.41 -8.28
CA LYS A 174 -7.17 10.28 -7.24
C LYS A 174 -7.28 9.59 -5.88
N ALA A 175 -6.78 8.35 -5.76
CA ALA A 175 -6.84 7.60 -4.50
C ALA A 175 -6.05 8.33 -3.41
N LYS A 176 -6.68 8.53 -2.25
CA LYS A 176 -6.02 9.12 -1.08
C LYS A 176 -5.29 8.03 -0.30
N HIS A 177 -4.04 8.30 0.07
CA HIS A 177 -3.30 7.42 0.97
C HIS A 177 -4.00 7.37 2.33
N GLN A 178 -4.35 6.16 2.77
CA GLN A 178 -4.87 5.90 4.10
C GLN A 178 -3.76 5.32 4.97
N ARG A 179 -3.59 5.87 6.18
CA ARG A 179 -2.65 5.33 7.16
C ARG A 179 -3.12 3.95 7.62
N VAL A 180 -2.19 3.03 7.85
CA VAL A 180 -2.46 1.64 8.29
C VAL A 180 -3.32 1.60 9.56
N LYS A 181 -3.00 2.38 10.59
CA LYS A 181 -3.83 2.51 11.80
C LYS A 181 -5.25 3.02 11.53
N ARG A 182 -5.46 3.84 10.48
CA ARG A 182 -6.83 4.19 10.07
C ARG A 182 -7.51 3.00 9.41
N PHE A 183 -6.83 2.29 8.53
CA PHE A 183 -7.39 1.11 7.86
C PHE A 183 -7.84 0.03 8.87
N TYR A 184 -6.96 -0.33 9.82
CA TYR A 184 -7.29 -1.26 10.91
C TYR A 184 -8.20 -0.64 11.98
N GLY A 185 -8.08 0.65 12.29
CA GLY A 185 -8.96 1.32 13.27
C GLY A 185 -10.45 1.30 12.89
N HIS A 186 -10.79 1.21 11.60
CA HIS A 186 -12.19 0.98 11.17
C HIS A 186 -12.61 -0.50 11.27
N LEU A 187 -11.66 -1.44 11.37
CA LEU A 187 -11.90 -2.88 11.47
C LEU A 187 -11.80 -3.40 12.92
N GLU A 188 -11.01 -2.76 13.78
CA GLU A 188 -10.62 -3.24 15.12
C GLU A 188 -11.18 -2.43 16.29
N GLN A 189 -11.94 -1.34 16.07
CA GLN A 189 -12.62 -0.72 17.21
C GLN A 189 -13.67 -1.70 17.75
N GLU A 190 -13.33 -2.34 18.87
CA GLU A 190 -14.29 -3.10 19.65
C GLU A 190 -15.47 -2.18 19.97
N THR A 191 -16.67 -2.59 19.59
CA THR A 191 -17.87 -1.85 19.97
C THR A 191 -17.87 -1.78 21.50
N PRO A 192 -17.98 -0.59 22.11
CA PRO A 192 -18.13 -0.49 23.56
C PRO A 192 -19.24 -1.46 24.01
N LYS A 193 -18.96 -2.28 25.02
CA LYS A 193 -19.94 -3.23 25.54
C LYS A 193 -20.53 -2.68 26.83
N MET A 194 -21.82 -2.90 27.02
CA MET A 194 -22.44 -2.69 28.32
C MET A 194 -21.96 -3.79 29.26
N THR A 195 -21.50 -3.41 30.44
CA THR A 195 -21.03 -4.34 31.48
C THR A 195 -21.91 -4.23 32.72
N MET A 196 -21.86 -5.25 33.59
CA MET A 196 -22.62 -5.24 34.84
C MET A 196 -22.21 -4.08 35.77
N GLU A 197 -20.97 -3.59 35.66
CA GLU A 197 -20.47 -2.44 36.43
C GLU A 197 -21.12 -1.11 36.02
N ASP A 198 -21.67 -1.02 34.80
CA ASP A 198 -22.31 0.20 34.32
C ASP A 198 -23.72 0.38 34.87
N ILE A 199 -24.39 -0.74 35.16
CA ILE A 199 -25.78 -0.79 35.62
C ILE A 199 -25.90 -0.99 37.14
N THR A 200 -24.78 -1.24 37.83
CA THR A 200 -24.78 -1.42 39.29
C THR A 200 -24.42 -0.11 39.99
N PRO A 201 -25.17 0.29 41.04
CA PRO A 201 -24.81 1.45 41.86
C PRO A 201 -23.47 1.22 42.55
N LYS A 202 -22.54 2.19 42.45
CA LYS A 202 -21.22 2.06 43.08
C LYS A 202 -21.27 2.48 44.55
N LEU A 203 -20.51 1.78 45.39
CA LEU A 203 -20.35 2.14 46.79
C LEU A 203 -19.50 3.43 46.90
N LEU A 204 -20.08 4.49 47.46
CA LEU A 204 -19.40 5.78 47.65
C LEU A 204 -18.66 5.85 48.99
N LYS A 205 -19.27 5.32 50.05
CA LYS A 205 -18.67 5.29 51.39
C LYS A 205 -19.12 4.06 52.16
N LYS A 206 -18.15 3.33 52.70
CA LYS A 206 -18.40 2.21 53.59
C LYS A 206 -18.59 2.71 55.02
N GLY A 207 -19.73 2.40 55.64
CA GLY A 207 -20.07 2.86 56.99
C GLY A 207 -19.91 1.78 58.05
N LEU A 208 -19.90 2.15 59.34
CA LEU A 208 -19.91 1.19 60.45
C LEU A 208 -21.30 0.53 60.67
N PHE A 209 -22.38 1.15 60.18
CA PHE A 209 -23.76 0.66 60.34
C PHE A 209 -24.53 0.60 59.02
N GLN A 210 -24.25 1.49 58.07
CA GLN A 210 -24.89 1.50 56.76
C GLN A 210 -23.95 2.06 55.69
N ASP A 211 -23.96 1.40 54.54
CA ASP A 211 -23.19 1.76 53.36
C ASP A 211 -23.93 2.79 52.50
N THR A 212 -23.20 3.73 51.89
CA THR A 212 -23.76 4.77 51.00
C THR A 212 -23.40 4.45 49.56
N TYR A 213 -24.41 4.33 48.70
CA TYR A 213 -24.27 4.03 47.27
C TYR A 213 -24.56 5.27 46.41
N GLU A 214 -24.12 5.21 45.14
CA GLU A 214 -24.53 6.15 44.10
C GLU A 214 -26.05 6.23 43.98
N ASP A 215 -26.53 7.43 43.65
CA ASP A 215 -27.95 7.69 43.37
C ASP A 215 -28.38 7.05 42.05
N ASP A 216 -29.63 6.59 41.99
CA ASP A 216 -30.21 5.94 40.81
C ASP A 216 -30.12 6.83 39.56
N GLN A 217 -30.27 8.15 39.69
CA GLN A 217 -30.17 9.08 38.57
C GLN A 217 -28.75 9.10 37.97
N VAL A 218 -27.72 8.96 38.81
CA VAL A 218 -26.32 8.88 38.36
C VAL A 218 -26.06 7.59 37.59
N VAL A 219 -26.68 6.49 38.01
CA VAL A 219 -26.60 5.21 37.28
C VAL A 219 -27.31 5.32 35.92
N VAL A 220 -28.50 5.92 35.89
CA VAL A 220 -29.26 6.17 34.65
C VAL A 220 -28.48 7.03 33.67
N ASP A 221 -27.88 8.13 34.12
CA ASP A 221 -27.10 9.03 33.28
C ASP A 221 -25.86 8.34 32.69
N ARG A 222 -25.17 7.52 33.50
CA ARG A 222 -24.04 6.70 33.04
C ARG A 222 -24.48 5.68 31.98
N VAL A 223 -25.58 4.98 32.22
CA VAL A 223 -26.16 4.00 31.29
C VAL A 223 -26.53 4.66 29.97
N ASN A 224 -27.19 5.82 30.02
CA ASN A 224 -27.57 6.58 28.83
C ASN A 224 -26.35 7.07 28.05
N ALA A 225 -25.34 7.61 28.72
CA ALA A 225 -24.10 8.05 28.09
C ALA A 225 -23.39 6.89 27.38
N LYS A 226 -23.32 5.72 28.02
CA LYS A 226 -22.68 4.53 27.44
C LYS A 226 -23.49 3.97 26.28
N MET A 227 -24.83 3.96 26.38
CA MET A 227 -25.71 3.57 25.28
C MET A 227 -25.56 4.50 24.07
N GLN A 228 -25.48 5.83 24.30
CA GLN A 228 -25.25 6.80 23.23
C GLN A 228 -23.91 6.55 22.53
N ALA A 229 -22.84 6.31 23.28
CA ALA A 229 -21.53 5.98 22.72
C ALA A 229 -21.56 4.70 21.84
N ILE A 230 -22.34 3.69 22.25
CA ILE A 230 -22.55 2.47 21.46
C ILE A 230 -23.28 2.80 20.15
N LEU A 231 -24.36 3.58 20.22
CA LEU A 231 -25.15 3.98 19.05
C LEU A 231 -24.33 4.82 18.07
N ASP A 232 -23.53 5.76 18.56
CA ASP A 232 -22.65 6.60 17.74
C ASP A 232 -21.60 5.73 17.04
N HIS A 233 -20.99 4.79 17.76
CA HIS A 233 -20.02 3.86 17.19
C HIS A 233 -20.64 2.97 16.10
N LYS A 234 -21.82 2.39 16.35
CA LYS A 234 -22.55 1.59 15.35
C LYS A 234 -22.93 2.43 14.12
N THR A 235 -23.34 3.68 14.33
CA THR A 235 -23.68 4.61 13.25
C THR A 235 -22.46 4.92 12.39
N ALA A 236 -21.30 5.16 13.00
CA ALA A 236 -20.05 5.34 12.28
C ALA A 236 -19.67 4.09 11.46
N GLN A 237 -19.79 2.89 12.03
CA GLN A 237 -19.55 1.62 11.32
C GLN A 237 -20.49 1.44 10.12
N ILE A 238 -21.78 1.75 10.28
CA ILE A 238 -22.77 1.68 9.19
C ILE A 238 -22.40 2.65 8.06
N ASN A 239 -21.97 3.88 8.39
CA ASN A 239 -21.58 4.86 7.39
C ASN A 239 -20.31 4.43 6.63
N ASP A 240 -19.31 3.88 7.31
CA ASP A 240 -18.11 3.32 6.68
C ASP A 240 -18.44 2.16 5.75
N LEU A 241 -19.30 1.23 6.18
CA LEU A 241 -19.77 0.12 5.35
C LEU A 241 -20.54 0.61 4.12
N ARG A 242 -21.39 1.63 4.28
CA ARG A 242 -22.12 2.25 3.15
C ARG A 242 -21.16 2.89 2.15
N GLN A 243 -20.13 3.59 2.63
CA GLN A 243 -19.11 4.17 1.75
C GLN A 243 -18.36 3.06 0.98
N LYS A 244 -17.89 2.03 1.68
CA LYS A 244 -17.20 0.88 1.06
C LYS A 244 -18.08 0.16 0.04
N LEU A 245 -19.37 -0.01 0.34
CA LEU A 245 -20.33 -0.59 -0.58
C LEU A 245 -20.46 0.26 -1.85
N GLY A 246 -20.59 1.59 -1.71
CA GLY A 246 -20.65 2.51 -2.85
C GLY A 246 -19.39 2.49 -3.71
N GLU A 247 -18.20 2.50 -3.09
CA GLU A 247 -16.92 2.38 -3.80
C GLU A 247 -16.80 1.05 -4.55
N THR A 248 -17.23 -0.05 -3.92
CA THR A 248 -17.22 -1.39 -4.53
C THR A 248 -18.19 -1.47 -5.71
N GLN A 249 -19.40 -0.93 -5.56
CA GLN A 249 -20.40 -0.86 -6.65
C GLN A 249 -19.88 -0.03 -7.83
N ALA A 250 -19.28 1.13 -7.57
CA ALA A 250 -18.68 1.96 -8.63
C ALA A 250 -17.55 1.23 -9.37
N LYS A 251 -16.70 0.50 -8.63
CA LYS A 251 -15.62 -0.31 -9.22
C LYS A 251 -16.18 -1.48 -10.04
N LEU A 252 -17.24 -2.13 -9.56
CA LEU A 252 -17.92 -3.20 -10.29
C LEU A 252 -18.51 -2.69 -11.60
N GLN A 253 -19.24 -1.57 -11.58
CA GLN A 253 -19.79 -0.94 -12.78
C GLN A 253 -18.71 -0.59 -13.79
N LYS A 254 -17.60 0.01 -13.34
CA LYS A 254 -16.48 0.34 -14.22
C LYS A 254 -15.86 -0.91 -14.86
N THR A 255 -15.67 -1.97 -14.08
CA THR A 255 -15.13 -3.24 -14.57
C THR A 255 -16.07 -3.89 -15.60
N GLN A 256 -17.40 -3.84 -15.36
CA GLN A 256 -18.40 -4.32 -16.32
C GLN A 256 -18.37 -3.52 -17.63
N GLN A 257 -18.21 -2.19 -17.56
CA GLN A 257 -18.07 -1.34 -18.76
C GLN A 257 -16.78 -1.62 -19.53
N GLU A 258 -15.66 -1.88 -18.85
CA GLU A 258 -14.40 -2.25 -19.50
C GLU A 258 -14.51 -3.62 -20.18
N LEU A 259 -15.15 -4.60 -19.51
CA LEU A 259 -15.44 -5.91 -20.09
C LEU A 259 -16.36 -5.84 -21.31
N SER A 260 -17.41 -5.01 -21.28
CA SER A 260 -18.30 -4.85 -22.43
C SER A 260 -17.59 -4.23 -23.62
N LYS A 261 -16.75 -3.21 -23.39
CA LYS A 261 -15.90 -2.61 -24.44
C LYS A 261 -14.92 -3.61 -25.03
N MET A 262 -14.26 -4.44 -24.21
CA MET A 262 -13.36 -5.48 -24.69
C MET A 262 -14.10 -6.50 -25.56
N ARG A 263 -15.26 -6.99 -25.12
CA ARG A 263 -16.10 -7.92 -25.90
C ARG A 263 -16.55 -7.32 -27.23
N PHE A 264 -16.97 -6.05 -27.23
CA PHE A 264 -17.37 -5.35 -28.45
C PHE A 264 -16.20 -5.22 -29.44
N ASN A 265 -15.01 -4.82 -28.97
CA ASN A 265 -13.82 -4.71 -29.81
C ASN A 265 -13.41 -6.07 -30.39
N GLU A 266 -13.54 -7.15 -29.62
CA GLU A 266 -13.26 -8.50 -30.08
C GLU A 266 -14.24 -8.96 -31.19
N GLN A 267 -15.54 -8.71 -31.00
CA GLN A 267 -16.56 -8.96 -32.04
C GLN A 267 -16.33 -8.16 -33.32
N MET A 268 -15.91 -6.89 -33.20
CA MET A 268 -15.58 -6.04 -34.34
C MET A 268 -14.37 -6.59 -35.11
N LYS A 269 -13.32 -7.02 -34.41
CA LYS A 269 -12.16 -7.67 -35.04
C LYS A 269 -12.54 -8.95 -35.78
N GLN A 270 -13.36 -9.81 -35.16
CA GLN A 270 -13.84 -11.03 -35.80
C GLN A 270 -14.68 -10.74 -37.05
N SER A 271 -15.56 -9.72 -36.98
CA SER A 271 -16.37 -9.29 -38.11
C SER A 271 -15.52 -8.74 -39.27
N GLN A 272 -14.52 -7.90 -38.95
CA GLN A 272 -13.58 -7.38 -39.95
C GLN A 272 -12.77 -8.50 -40.62
N ALA A 273 -12.30 -9.49 -39.85
CA ALA A 273 -11.58 -10.64 -40.39
C ALA A 273 -12.45 -11.43 -41.39
N LYS A 274 -13.72 -11.69 -41.06
CA LYS A 274 -14.68 -12.34 -41.96
C LYS A 274 -14.95 -11.56 -43.24
N VAL A 275 -15.06 -10.22 -43.14
CA VAL A 275 -15.24 -9.36 -44.33
C VAL A 275 -14.02 -9.41 -45.23
N GLN A 276 -12.81 -9.33 -44.68
CA GLN A 276 -11.57 -9.44 -45.45
C GLN A 276 -11.42 -10.79 -46.14
N GLU A 277 -11.77 -11.88 -45.44
CA GLU A 277 -11.76 -13.23 -46.02
C GLU A 277 -12.74 -13.34 -47.19
N LYS A 278 -13.96 -12.82 -47.04
CA LYS A 278 -14.97 -12.81 -48.12
C LYS A 278 -14.51 -11.97 -49.32
N GLN A 279 -13.90 -10.80 -49.09
CA GLN A 279 -13.34 -9.96 -50.16
C GLN A 279 -12.20 -10.65 -50.91
N LYS A 280 -11.30 -11.35 -50.20
CA LYS A 280 -10.25 -12.15 -50.84
C LYS A 280 -10.83 -13.26 -51.71
N ASN A 281 -11.86 -13.95 -51.23
CA ASN A 281 -12.51 -15.03 -51.99
C ASN A 281 -13.22 -14.50 -53.25
N LEU A 282 -13.94 -13.37 -53.14
CA LEU A 282 -14.56 -12.70 -54.31
C LEU A 282 -13.53 -12.28 -55.35
N SER A 283 -12.44 -11.64 -54.92
CA SER A 283 -11.36 -11.23 -55.82
C SER A 283 -10.69 -12.42 -56.53
N MET A 284 -10.55 -13.55 -55.84
CA MET A 284 -10.03 -14.79 -56.43
C MET A 284 -11.00 -15.41 -57.46
N ASP A 285 -12.30 -15.35 -57.21
CA ASP A 285 -13.32 -15.86 -58.14
C ASP A 285 -13.44 -14.98 -59.40
N ASP A 286 -13.33 -13.65 -59.25
CA ASP A 286 -13.27 -12.71 -60.38
C ASP A 286 -12.02 -12.95 -61.25
N LEU A 287 -10.87 -13.22 -60.62
CA LEU A 287 -9.63 -13.56 -61.32
C LEU A 287 -9.72 -14.90 -62.09
N LYS A 288 -10.47 -15.86 -61.56
CA LYS A 288 -10.74 -17.14 -62.24
C LYS A 288 -11.70 -16.97 -63.41
N ARG A 289 -12.74 -16.15 -63.26
CA ARG A 289 -13.69 -15.82 -64.35
C ARG A 289 -13.01 -15.08 -65.49
N SER A 290 -12.14 -14.10 -65.21
CA SER A 290 -11.42 -13.36 -66.26
C SER A 290 -10.46 -14.25 -67.07
N LYS A 291 -9.88 -15.28 -66.45
CA LYS A 291 -9.03 -16.26 -67.12
C LYS A 291 -9.83 -17.35 -67.88
N GLY A 292 -11.08 -17.61 -67.51
CA GLY A 292 -11.94 -18.59 -68.16
C GLY A 292 -12.60 -18.13 -69.47
N PHE A 293 -12.74 -16.82 -69.70
CA PHE A 293 -13.36 -16.26 -70.92
C PHE A 293 -12.38 -16.11 -72.11
N GLY A 294 -11.15 -16.62 -72.00
CA GLY A 294 -10.09 -16.46 -73.00
C GLY A 294 -9.87 -17.62 -73.98
N LEU A 295 -10.70 -18.67 -73.97
CA LEU A 295 -10.55 -19.84 -74.83
C LEU A 295 -11.88 -20.15 -75.53
N GLY A 296 -12.17 -19.44 -76.61
CA GLY A 296 -13.38 -19.63 -77.38
C GLY A 296 -13.40 -18.81 -78.67
N ARG A 297 -12.41 -18.99 -79.54
CA ARG A 297 -12.50 -18.82 -80.99
C ARG A 297 -11.54 -19.78 -81.67
#